data_AF-A0A2V8WRS8-F1
#
_entry.id   AF-A0A2V8WRS8-F1
#
_cell.length_a   1.000
_cell.length_b   1.000
_cell.length_c   1.000
_cell.angle_alpha   90.00
_cell.angle_beta   90.00
_cell.angle_gamma   90.00
#
_symmetry.space_group_name_H-M   'P 1'
#
loop_
_entity.id
_entity.type
_entity.pdbx_description
1 polymer ?
#
loop_
_entity_poly.entity_id
_entity_poly.type
_entity_poly.pdbx_seq_one_letter_code
_entity_poly.pdbx_strand_id
1 'polypeptide(L)'
;MSRIRILPEAVANKIAAGEVVERPASVVKELLENALDAGANTIRVETEVGGKRMIRVIDDGHGMTHDDALLAFERHATSKLRTADDLLSIATLGFRGEALPTIA
;
A
#
# COMPACT_ATOMS: atom_id res chain seq x y z
N MET A 1 3.54 17.66 -44.12
CA MET A 1 4.41 17.47 -42.93
C MET A 1 3.59 16.84 -41.82
N SER A 2 4.08 15.80 -41.14
CA SER A 2 3.31 15.10 -40.11
C SER A 2 3.08 16.00 -38.90
N ARG A 3 1.82 16.10 -38.44
CA ARG A 3 1.39 16.91 -37.29
C ARG A 3 1.68 16.25 -35.94
N ILE A 4 2.05 14.96 -35.94
CA ILE A 4 2.27 14.15 -34.75
C ILE A 4 3.77 14.01 -34.51
N ARG A 5 4.21 14.22 -33.27
CA ARG A 5 5.61 14.05 -32.84
C ARG A 5 5.68 13.08 -31.68
N ILE A 6 6.70 12.23 -31.70
CA ILE A 6 7.06 11.39 -30.56
C ILE A 6 7.57 12.33 -29.47
N LEU A 7 7.05 12.17 -28.25
CA LEU A 7 7.48 12.97 -27.12
C LEU A 7 8.90 12.60 -26.71
N PRO A 8 9.72 13.58 -26.28
CA PRO A 8 10.97 13.30 -25.61
C PRO A 8 10.74 12.41 -24.39
N GLU A 9 11.66 11.49 -24.13
CA GLU A 9 11.56 10.51 -23.03
C GLU A 9 11.28 11.17 -21.68
N ALA A 10 11.93 12.30 -21.36
CA ALA A 10 11.69 13.04 -20.13
C ALA A 10 10.24 13.56 -19.99
N VAL A 11 9.57 13.88 -21.11
CA VAL A 11 8.18 14.34 -21.14
C VAL A 11 7.23 13.15 -21.04
N ALA A 12 7.52 12.06 -21.77
CA ALA A 12 6.78 10.81 -21.66
C ALA A 12 6.83 10.25 -20.22
N ASN A 13 8.01 10.27 -19.58
CA ASN A 13 8.21 9.84 -18.20
C ASN A 13 7.49 10.74 -17.19
N LYS A 14 7.42 12.05 -17.43
CA LYS A 14 6.64 12.98 -16.58
C LYS A 14 5.13 12.81 -16.72
N ILE A 15 4.66 12.46 -17.92
CA ILE A 15 3.24 12.15 -18.16
C ILE A 15 2.89 10.81 -17.52
N ALA A 16 3.74 9.78 -17.69
CA ALA A 16 3.59 8.48 -17.03
C ALA A 16 3.62 8.61 -15.49
N ALA A 17 4.46 9.48 -14.95
CA ALA A 17 4.48 9.81 -13.51
C ALA A 17 3.23 10.56 -13.02
N GLY A 18 2.43 11.15 -13.92
CA GLY A 18 1.16 11.81 -13.60
C GLY A 18 -0.07 10.92 -13.76
N GLU A 19 0.00 9.86 -14.56
CA GLU A 19 -1.14 9.01 -14.92
C GLU A 19 -1.10 7.60 -14.34
N VAL A 20 0.05 7.12 -13.85
CA VAL A 20 0.14 5.84 -13.13
C VAL A 20 -0.16 6.08 -11.65
N VAL A 21 -1.30 5.55 -11.23
CA VAL A 21 -1.95 5.75 -9.94
C VAL A 21 -1.16 5.14 -8.79
N GLU A 22 -0.36 5.94 -8.10
CA GLU A 22 -0.08 5.80 -6.66
C GLU A 22 -0.15 7.19 -6.02
N ARG A 23 -1.36 7.62 -5.65
CA ARG A 23 -1.48 8.83 -4.83
C ARG A 23 -0.93 8.46 -3.45
N PRO A 24 -0.22 9.36 -2.76
CA PRO A 24 0.12 9.19 -1.35
C PRO A 24 -1.08 8.75 -0.48
N ALA A 25 -2.29 9.16 -0.86
CA ALA A 25 -3.53 8.71 -0.26
C ALA A 25 -3.79 7.19 -0.37
N SER A 26 -3.40 6.53 -1.46
CA SER A 26 -3.50 5.07 -1.62
C SER A 26 -2.60 4.35 -0.63
N VAL A 27 -1.35 4.80 -0.47
CA VAL A 27 -0.41 4.27 0.53
C VAL A 27 -1.01 4.42 1.94
N VAL A 28 -1.52 5.62 2.27
CA VAL A 28 -2.19 5.85 3.55
C VAL A 28 -3.39 4.91 3.72
N LYS A 29 -4.23 4.73 2.71
CA LYS A 29 -5.40 3.84 2.74
C LYS A 29 -5.01 2.40 3.06
N GLU A 30 -4.02 1.83 2.37
CA GLU A 30 -3.58 0.46 2.61
C GLU A 30 -2.99 0.28 4.03
N LEU A 31 -2.21 1.26 4.51
CA LEU A 31 -1.65 1.22 5.87
C LEU A 31 -2.76 1.34 6.94
N LEU A 32 -3.77 2.19 6.72
CA LEU A 32 -4.92 2.31 7.61
C LEU A 32 -5.76 1.03 7.66
N GLU A 33 -6.00 0.40 6.52
CA GLU A 33 -6.71 -0.89 6.46
C GLU A 33 -5.96 -1.99 7.22
N ASN A 34 -4.63 -2.02 7.12
CA ASN A 34 -3.82 -2.95 7.92
C ASN A 34 -3.91 -2.68 9.43
N ALA A 35 -3.89 -1.43 9.86
CA ALA A 35 -4.06 -1.07 11.27
C ALA A 35 -5.45 -1.46 11.81
N LEU A 36 -6.50 -1.25 11.02
CA LEU A 36 -7.86 -1.67 11.36
C LEU A 36 -7.99 -3.19 11.44
N ASP A 37 -7.43 -3.92 10.48
CA ASP A 37 -7.38 -5.38 10.51
C ASP A 37 -6.58 -5.90 11.72
N ALA A 38 -5.62 -5.12 12.22
CA ALA A 38 -4.88 -5.42 13.44
C ALA A 38 -5.64 -5.11 14.74
N GLY A 39 -6.89 -4.63 14.64
CA GLY A 39 -7.74 -4.30 15.78
C GLY A 39 -7.35 -3.01 16.51
N ALA A 40 -6.65 -2.09 15.84
CA ALA A 40 -6.27 -0.82 16.44
C ALA A 40 -7.49 0.02 16.85
N ASN A 41 -7.45 0.60 18.04
CA ASN A 41 -8.43 1.57 18.52
C ASN A 41 -7.98 3.00 18.22
N THR A 42 -6.67 3.22 18.19
CA THR A 42 -6.06 4.52 17.94
C THR A 42 -5.11 4.40 16.76
N ILE A 43 -5.30 5.26 15.76
CA ILE A 43 -4.40 5.35 14.61
C ILE A 43 -4.02 6.81 14.41
N ARG A 44 -2.72 7.09 14.39
CA ARG A 44 -2.15 8.41 14.10
C ARG A 44 -1.52 8.41 12.71
N VAL A 45 -1.89 9.39 11.90
CA VAL A 45 -1.33 9.59 10.56
C VAL A 45 -0.58 10.93 10.53
N GLU A 46 0.68 10.87 10.16
CA GLU A 46 1.55 12.03 9.95
C GLU A 46 1.98 12.05 8.48
N THR A 47 1.91 13.21 7.83
CA THR A 47 2.35 13.35 6.43
C THR A 47 3.12 14.64 6.22
N GLU A 48 4.04 14.61 5.26
CA GLU A 48 4.82 15.79 4.87
C GLU A 48 4.78 15.99 3.36
N VAL A 49 4.58 17.24 2.92
CA VAL A 49 4.48 17.61 1.49
C VAL A 49 3.38 16.78 0.79
N GLY A 50 2.22 16.65 1.43
CA GLY A 50 1.10 15.85 0.91
C GLY A 50 1.41 14.35 0.80
N GLY A 51 2.31 13.83 1.64
CA GLY A 51 2.75 12.44 1.64
C GLY A 51 3.83 12.10 0.61
N LYS A 52 4.33 13.09 -0.15
CA LYS A 52 5.43 12.87 -1.10
C LYS A 52 6.79 12.74 -0.44
N ARG A 53 6.97 13.39 0.72
CA ARG A 53 8.23 13.35 1.48
C ARG A 53 8.20 12.31 2.59
N MET A 54 7.08 12.20 3.29
CA MET A 54 6.90 11.24 4.37
C MET A 54 5.43 10.91 4.55
N ILE A 55 5.16 9.63 4.77
CA ILE A 55 3.91 9.10 5.31
C ILE A 55 4.30 8.25 6.52
N ARG A 56 3.70 8.50 7.67
CA ARG A 56 3.85 7.67 8.85
C ARG A 56 2.48 7.35 9.42
N VAL A 57 2.21 6.07 9.59
CA VAL A 57 1.01 5.55 10.24
C VAL A 57 1.47 4.80 11.49
N ILE A 58 0.91 5.17 12.64
CA ILE A 58 1.22 4.58 13.94
C ILE A 58 -0.10 4.10 14.53
N ASP A 59 -0.17 2.83 14.89
CA ASP A 59 -1.36 2.23 15.50
C ASP A 59 -1.04 1.52 16.82
N ASP A 60 -2.08 1.21 17.58
CA ASP A 60 -2.05 0.43 18.82
C ASP A 60 -2.63 -0.98 18.65
N GLY A 61 -2.59 -1.52 17.43
CA GLY A 61 -3.05 -2.87 17.13
C GLY A 61 -2.18 -3.97 17.73
N HIS A 62 -2.50 -5.22 17.42
CA HIS A 62 -1.79 -6.37 17.99
C HIS A 62 -0.30 -6.49 17.57
N GLY A 63 0.15 -5.67 16.61
CA GLY A 63 1.53 -5.64 16.14
C GLY A 63 1.97 -6.89 15.37
N MET A 64 3.28 -7.02 15.16
CA MET A 64 3.92 -8.17 14.52
C MET A 64 5.09 -8.64 15.37
N THR A 65 5.36 -9.94 15.37
CA THR A 65 6.64 -10.45 15.87
C THR A 65 7.77 -10.07 14.92
N HIS A 66 9.03 -10.24 15.34
CA HIS A 66 10.18 -9.98 14.47
C HIS A 66 10.11 -10.79 13.16
N ASP A 67 9.76 -12.08 13.25
CA ASP A 67 9.72 -12.96 12.08
C ASP A 67 8.52 -12.65 11.19
N ASP A 68 7.36 -12.30 11.77
CA ASP A 68 6.21 -11.83 11.01
C ASP A 68 6.51 -10.51 10.27
N ALA A 69 7.24 -9.60 10.92
CA ALA A 69 7.62 -8.33 10.32
C ALA A 69 8.54 -8.52 9.10
N LEU A 70 9.42 -9.52 9.11
CA LEU A 70 10.21 -9.88 7.94
C LEU A 70 9.34 -10.49 6.84
N LEU A 71 8.47 -11.44 7.18
CA LEU A 71 7.58 -12.10 6.23
C LEU A 71 6.55 -11.14 5.61
N ALA A 72 6.14 -10.08 6.31
CA ALA A 72 5.15 -9.13 5.83
C ALA A 72 5.59 -8.36 4.56
N PHE A 73 6.89 -8.36 4.23
CA PHE A 73 7.44 -7.78 3.01
C PHE A 73 7.62 -8.81 1.88
N GLU A 74 7.32 -10.08 2.10
CA GLU A 74 7.30 -11.10 1.05
C GLU A 74 5.99 -11.04 0.25
N ARG A 75 6.08 -11.26 -1.06
CA ARG A 75 4.89 -11.30 -1.93
C ARG A 75 4.01 -12.49 -1.61
N HIS A 76 2.70 -12.29 -1.71
CA HIS A 76 1.68 -13.28 -1.38
C HIS A 76 1.71 -13.80 0.07
N ALA A 77 2.37 -13.09 1.00
CA ALA A 77 2.39 -13.45 2.41
C ALA A 77 1.27 -12.71 3.18
N THR A 78 0.41 -13.44 3.88
CA THR A 78 -0.66 -12.85 4.68
C THR A 78 -1.06 -13.72 5.87
N SER A 79 -1.46 -13.09 6.97
CA SER A 79 -2.07 -13.75 8.14
C SER A 79 -3.60 -13.88 8.04
N LYS A 80 -4.21 -13.27 7.01
CA LYS A 80 -5.65 -13.02 6.94
C LYS A 80 -6.43 -14.10 6.17
N LEU A 81 -5.73 -14.88 5.34
CA LEU A 81 -6.28 -16.05 4.62
C LEU A 81 -5.30 -17.21 4.75
N ARG A 82 -5.83 -18.44 4.74
CA ARG A 82 -5.06 -19.69 4.79
C ARG A 82 -5.41 -20.64 3.64
N THR A 83 -6.66 -20.59 3.17
CA THR A 83 -7.19 -21.48 2.14
C THR A 83 -7.95 -20.70 1.07
N ALA A 84 -8.21 -21.35 -0.07
CA ALA A 84 -9.01 -20.76 -1.13
C ALA A 84 -10.47 -20.50 -0.69
N ASP A 85 -11.02 -21.32 0.20
CA ASP A 85 -12.39 -21.18 0.70
C ASP A 85 -12.55 -19.90 1.54
N ASP A 86 -11.48 -19.42 2.19
CA ASP A 86 -11.51 -18.17 2.97
C ASP A 86 -11.84 -16.94 2.10
N LEU A 87 -11.58 -17.01 0.78
CA LEU A 87 -11.97 -15.96 -0.17
C LEU A 87 -13.49 -15.76 -0.29
N LEU A 88 -14.28 -16.78 0.08
CA LEU A 88 -15.73 -16.72 0.06
C LEU A 88 -16.30 -16.02 1.31
N SER A 89 -15.47 -15.81 2.33
CA SER A 89 -15.84 -15.24 3.63
C SER A 89 -14.83 -14.21 4.13
N ILE A 90 -14.46 -13.26 3.27
CA ILE A 90 -13.51 -12.20 3.61
C ILE A 90 -14.07 -11.32 4.74
N ALA A 91 -13.38 -11.30 5.87
CA ALA A 91 -13.74 -10.50 7.05
C ALA A 91 -12.76 -9.36 7.35
N THR A 92 -11.72 -9.20 6.53
CA THR A 92 -10.67 -8.19 6.66
C THR A 92 -10.64 -7.27 5.43
N LEU A 93 -10.07 -6.08 5.59
CA LEU A 93 -9.97 -5.07 4.53
C LEU A 93 -8.87 -5.43 3.52
N GLY A 94 -7.72 -5.90 4.02
CA GLY A 94 -6.65 -6.47 3.21
C GLY A 94 -6.66 -8.00 3.24
N PHE A 95 -6.13 -8.65 2.21
CA PHE A 95 -5.97 -10.12 2.20
C PHE A 95 -5.02 -10.67 1.13
N ARG A 96 -4.54 -9.82 0.21
CA ARG A 96 -3.72 -10.26 -0.94
C ARG A 96 -2.26 -10.53 -0.61
N GLY A 97 -1.75 -9.97 0.50
CA GLY A 97 -0.33 -10.05 0.83
C GLY A 97 0.59 -9.21 -0.08
N GLU A 98 0.05 -8.16 -0.70
CA GLU A 98 0.79 -7.35 -1.70
C GLU A 98 1.02 -5.90 -1.27
N ALA A 99 0.35 -5.40 -0.23
CA ALA A 99 0.40 -3.99 0.13
C ALA A 99 1.80 -3.52 0.53
N LEU A 100 2.41 -4.14 1.56
CA LEU A 100 3.75 -3.76 2.04
C LEU A 100 4.86 -4.03 1.01
N PRO A 101 4.88 -5.17 0.27
CA PRO A 101 5.85 -5.38 -0.81
C PRO A 101 5.73 -4.38 -1.97
N THR A 102 4.53 -3.81 -2.20
CA THR A 102 4.31 -2.82 -3.27
C THR A 102 4.75 -1.42 -2.83
N ILE A 103 4.62 -1.11 -1.54
CA ILE A 103 4.99 0.20 -0.97
C ILE A 103 6.52 0.32 -0.76
N ALA A 104 7.21 -0.79 -0.49
CA ALA A 104 8.64 -0.85 -0.18
C ALA A 104 9.54 -0.68 -1.42
#